data_AF-A0A1F8NP86-F1
#
_entry.id   AF-A0A1F8NP86-F1
#
_cell.length_a   1.000
_cell.length_b   1.000
_cell.length_c   1.000
_cell.angle_alpha   90.00
_cell.angle_beta   90.00
_cell.angle_gamma   90.00
#
_symmetry.space_group_name_H-M   'P 1'
#
loop_
_entity.id
_entity.type
_entity.pdbx_description
1 polymer ?
#
loop_
_entity_poly.entity_id
_entity_poly.type
_entity_poly.pdbx_seq_one_letter_code
_entity_poly.pdbx_strand_id
1 'polypeptide(L)'
;MRGKPWLVIGLAVVAVGLILVSELAFDWGSWWLGEGAFPRAVRTGGLRLGAGEAGGLGLHLARLIGQYLVGVLVLFAAPRPVRRMADLLERGGRLMLRFLAIGLLVAVLLAAVGVAAALSMHTFPLPFLLVGVFFLIALGGAAGLTYALGRATLRWGGLTDRSPLLSYGLGALLLYALSQVPFLGPLVLLAAWSIGVGVVIATRFGSGKPWTLAPLVEEVSA
;
A
#
# COMPACT_ATOMS: atom_id res chain seq x y z
N MET A 1 18.95 -16.46 18.71
CA MET A 1 19.67 -15.94 17.52
C MET A 1 20.07 -14.50 17.81
N ARG A 2 21.37 -14.16 17.80
CA ARG A 2 21.80 -12.75 17.98
C ARG A 2 21.41 -11.98 16.72
N GLY A 3 20.51 -11.01 16.87
CA GLY A 3 20.15 -10.09 15.82
C GLY A 3 21.36 -9.32 15.30
N LYS A 4 21.36 -9.03 14.00
CA LYS A 4 22.36 -8.19 13.35
C LYS A 4 21.72 -6.82 13.06
N PRO A 5 21.73 -5.85 14.00
CA PRO A 5 21.04 -4.56 13.83
C PRO A 5 21.58 -3.77 12.64
N TRP A 6 22.84 -4.00 12.25
CA TRP A 6 23.45 -3.41 11.06
C TRP A 6 22.76 -3.81 9.76
N LEU A 7 22.03 -4.94 9.70
CA LEU A 7 21.24 -5.31 8.53
C LEU A 7 20.07 -4.36 8.33
N VAL A 8 19.40 -3.93 9.41
CA VAL A 8 18.27 -3.01 9.33
C VAL A 8 18.74 -1.63 8.90
N ILE A 9 19.85 -1.17 9.47
CA ILE A 9 20.49 0.10 9.08
C ILE A 9 20.91 0.03 7.61
N GLY A 10 21.57 -1.05 7.19
CA GLY A 10 21.96 -1.27 5.81
C GLY A 10 20.76 -1.26 4.86
N LEU A 11 19.67 -1.92 5.22
CA LEU A 11 18.45 -1.94 4.41
C LEU A 11 17.80 -0.55 4.31
N ALA A 12 17.76 0.21 5.40
CA ALA A 12 17.26 1.58 5.39
C ALA A 12 18.13 2.51 4.52
N VAL A 13 19.46 2.37 4.61
CA VAL A 13 20.41 3.11 3.76
C VAL A 13 20.23 2.74 2.29
N VAL A 14 20.07 1.45 1.98
CA VAL A 14 19.80 0.98 0.61
C VAL A 14 18.47 1.53 0.11
N ALA A 15 17.42 1.55 0.94
CA ALA A 15 16.13 2.11 0.57
C ALA A 15 16.22 3.60 0.24
N VAL A 16 16.91 4.39 1.09
CA VAL A 16 17.14 5.82 0.83
C VAL A 16 18.01 6.02 -0.42
N GLY A 17 19.09 5.26 -0.57
CA GLY A 17 19.95 5.30 -1.75
C GLY A 17 19.18 4.96 -3.03
N LEU A 18 18.26 4.00 -2.97
CA LEU A 18 17.44 3.62 -4.11
C LEU A 18 16.42 4.71 -4.48
N ILE A 19 15.86 5.43 -3.51
CA ILE A 19 15.05 6.62 -3.78
C ILE A 19 15.89 7.69 -4.48
N LEU A 20 17.09 7.99 -3.99
CA LEU A 20 17.98 8.99 -4.57
C LEU A 20 18.45 8.62 -5.98
N VAL A 21 18.85 7.36 -6.19
CA VAL A 21 19.28 6.86 -7.50
C VAL A 21 18.11 6.87 -8.48
N SER A 22 16.91 6.50 -8.03
CA SER A 22 15.72 6.55 -8.88
C SER A 22 15.45 7.98 -9.36
N GLU A 23 15.52 8.96 -8.46
CA GLU A 23 15.35 10.38 -8.83
C GLU A 23 16.43 10.88 -9.80
N LEU A 24 17.69 10.53 -9.56
CA LEU A 24 18.81 11.01 -10.38
C LEU A 24 18.87 10.32 -11.75
N ALA A 25 18.52 9.03 -11.82
CA ALA A 25 18.63 8.24 -13.04
C ALA A 25 17.36 8.30 -13.90
N PHE A 26 16.20 8.58 -13.30
CA PHE A 26 14.91 8.49 -13.96
C PHE A 26 14.07 9.75 -13.67
N ASP A 27 14.13 10.75 -14.54
CA ASP A 27 13.21 11.91 -14.53
C ASP A 27 11.82 11.49 -15.01
N TRP A 28 11.16 10.60 -14.24
CA TRP A 28 9.87 10.01 -14.57
C TRP A 28 8.68 10.95 -14.31
N GLY A 29 8.93 12.22 -14.00
CA GLY A 29 7.92 13.19 -13.53
C GLY A 29 6.75 13.49 -14.49
N SER A 30 6.73 12.97 -15.73
CA SER A 30 5.70 13.33 -16.73
C SER A 30 5.14 12.21 -17.61
N TRP A 31 5.74 11.02 -17.67
CA TRP A 31 5.36 10.08 -18.74
C TRP A 31 3.99 9.41 -18.52
N TRP A 32 3.57 9.10 -17.29
CA TRP A 32 2.23 8.51 -17.02
C TRP A 32 1.08 9.53 -17.06
N LEU A 33 1.38 10.83 -16.92
CA LEU A 33 0.38 11.90 -17.05
C LEU A 33 0.19 12.34 -18.51
N GLY A 34 0.95 11.76 -19.45
CA GLY A 34 1.00 12.20 -20.83
C GLY A 34 1.71 13.56 -20.93
N GLU A 35 2.78 13.64 -21.70
CA GLU A 35 3.54 14.88 -21.92
C GLU A 35 2.70 16.05 -22.50
N GLY A 36 1.44 15.79 -22.88
CA GLY A 36 0.49 16.78 -23.40
C GLY A 36 -0.59 17.28 -22.42
N ALA A 37 -0.72 16.75 -21.20
CA ALA A 37 -1.85 17.10 -20.32
C ALA A 37 -1.68 18.44 -19.58
N PHE A 38 -0.44 18.92 -19.41
CA PHE A 38 -0.17 20.20 -18.74
C PHE A 38 0.55 21.16 -19.69
N PRO A 39 -0.04 22.34 -19.99
CA PRO A 39 0.62 23.36 -20.78
C PRO A 39 1.95 23.74 -20.14
N ARG A 40 3.04 23.70 -20.92
CA ARG A 40 4.39 24.13 -20.50
C ARG A 40 4.42 25.54 -19.86
N ALA A 41 3.38 26.35 -20.09
CA ALA A 41 3.21 27.69 -19.54
C ALA A 41 3.02 27.74 -18.01
N VAL A 42 2.62 26.65 -17.33
CA VAL A 42 2.51 26.63 -15.86
C VAL A 42 3.88 26.37 -15.19
N ARG A 43 4.87 25.90 -15.96
CA ARG A 43 6.22 25.59 -15.43
C ARG A 43 7.10 26.85 -15.25
N THR A 44 6.70 28.00 -15.79
CA THR A 44 7.52 29.24 -15.76
C THR A 44 7.01 30.31 -14.79
N GLY A 45 5.81 30.16 -14.20
CA GLY A 45 5.23 31.14 -13.28
C GLY A 45 5.48 30.89 -11.79
N GLY A 46 5.96 29.70 -11.42
CA GLY A 46 6.40 29.42 -10.05
C GLY A 46 7.73 30.12 -9.80
N LEU A 47 7.76 31.03 -8.83
CA LEU A 47 8.93 31.78 -8.37
C LEU A 47 10.25 31.03 -8.58
N ARG A 48 11.17 31.64 -9.34
CA ARG A 48 12.59 31.30 -9.45
C ARG A 48 13.36 31.54 -8.12
N LEU A 49 12.81 31.11 -7.00
CA LEU A 49 13.54 31.04 -5.73
C LEU A 49 14.34 29.73 -5.71
N GLY A 50 15.49 29.69 -6.40
CA GLY A 50 16.58 28.72 -6.15
C GLY A 50 16.25 27.21 -6.06
N ALA A 51 15.05 26.77 -6.46
CA ALA A 51 14.51 25.44 -6.22
C ALA A 51 14.81 24.46 -7.37
N GLY A 52 15.98 24.60 -8.00
CA GLY A 52 16.33 23.83 -9.20
C GLY A 52 16.49 22.32 -8.95
N GLU A 53 16.89 21.93 -7.73
CA GLU A 53 17.12 20.52 -7.37
C GLU A 53 16.52 20.17 -5.99
N ALA A 54 16.47 21.13 -5.06
CA ALA A 54 15.86 20.93 -3.75
C ALA A 54 14.34 20.65 -3.80
N GLY A 55 13.66 21.07 -4.88
CA GLY A 55 12.22 20.85 -5.06
C GLY A 55 11.83 19.39 -5.24
N GLY A 56 12.67 18.60 -5.93
CA GLY A 56 12.42 17.17 -6.14
C GLY A 56 12.42 16.40 -4.83
N LEU A 57 13.54 16.45 -4.09
CA LEU A 57 13.66 15.77 -2.80
C LEU A 57 12.57 16.17 -1.80
N GLY A 58 12.20 17.46 -1.76
CA GLY A 58 11.11 17.95 -0.92
C GLY A 58 9.77 17.28 -1.24
N LEU A 59 9.45 17.07 -2.52
CA LEU A 59 8.22 16.39 -2.95
C LEU A 59 8.21 14.90 -2.57
N HIS A 60 9.35 14.21 -2.71
CA HIS A 60 9.46 12.80 -2.33
C HIS A 60 9.32 12.60 -0.82
N LEU A 61 9.97 13.46 -0.03
CA LEU A 61 9.80 13.48 1.42
C LEU A 61 8.35 13.79 1.80
N ALA A 62 7.72 14.77 1.17
CA ALA A 62 6.32 15.11 1.42
C ALA A 62 5.38 13.92 1.11
N ARG A 63 5.61 13.21 0.00
CA ARG A 63 4.86 11.99 -0.36
C ARG A 63 5.06 10.86 0.64
N LEU A 64 6.30 10.59 1.03
CA LEU A 64 6.64 9.57 2.02
C LEU A 64 5.99 9.89 3.38
N ILE A 65 6.10 11.14 3.83
CA ILE A 65 5.48 11.61 5.08
C ILE A 65 3.96 11.52 4.99
N GLY A 66 3.35 11.95 3.88
CA GLY A 66 1.91 11.86 3.67
C GLY A 66 1.40 10.41 3.74
N GLN A 67 2.05 9.50 3.00
CA GLN A 67 1.74 8.07 3.06
C GLN A 67 1.93 7.50 4.47
N TYR A 68 3.01 7.88 5.15
CA TYR A 68 3.27 7.46 6.52
C TYR A 68 2.16 7.92 7.47
N LEU A 69 1.74 9.18 7.40
CA LEU A 69 0.69 9.74 8.25
C LEU A 69 -0.67 9.08 8.01
N VAL A 70 -1.05 8.85 6.75
CA VAL A 70 -2.29 8.12 6.42
C VAL A 70 -2.25 6.71 7.00
N GLY A 71 -1.11 6.03 6.86
CA GLY A 71 -0.89 4.72 7.42
C GLY A 71 -0.97 4.65 8.93
N VAL A 72 -0.36 5.61 9.61
CA VAL A 72 -0.43 5.79 11.05
C VAL A 72 -1.88 6.02 11.49
N LEU A 73 -2.63 6.86 10.76
CA LEU A 73 -4.05 7.08 11.04
C LEU A 73 -4.85 5.77 10.97
N VAL A 74 -4.62 4.93 9.95
CA VAL A 74 -5.25 3.60 9.84
C VAL A 74 -4.84 2.69 11.00
N LEU A 75 -3.56 2.68 11.35
CA LEU A 75 -3.03 1.89 12.48
C LEU A 75 -3.68 2.29 13.81
N PHE A 76 -3.96 3.58 14.01
CA PHE A 76 -4.65 4.07 15.21
C PHE A 76 -6.17 3.89 15.17
N ALA A 77 -6.80 4.03 14.00
CA ALA A 77 -8.23 3.82 13.84
C ALA A 77 -8.60 2.34 14.01
N ALA A 78 -7.74 1.41 13.56
CA ALA A 78 -8.01 -0.03 13.56
C ALA A 78 -6.77 -0.86 14.00
N PRO A 79 -6.25 -0.69 15.23
CA PRO A 79 -5.00 -1.33 15.66
C PRO A 79 -5.09 -2.86 15.74
N ARG A 80 -6.24 -3.39 16.19
CA ARG A 80 -6.45 -4.83 16.32
C ARG A 80 -6.54 -5.51 14.94
N PRO A 81 -7.36 -5.02 13.99
CA PRO A 81 -7.36 -5.53 12.61
C PRO A 81 -5.99 -5.54 11.95
N VAL A 82 -5.26 -4.42 12.00
CA VAL A 82 -3.96 -4.27 11.33
C VAL A 82 -2.93 -5.26 11.88
N ARG A 83 -2.86 -5.43 13.21
CA ARG A 83 -1.97 -6.43 13.84
C ARG A 83 -2.29 -7.85 13.41
N ARG A 84 -3.59 -8.22 13.38
CA ARG A 84 -4.02 -9.56 12.95
C ARG A 84 -3.68 -9.85 11.49
N MET A 85 -3.88 -8.86 10.61
CA MET A 85 -3.49 -8.98 9.20
C MET A 85 -1.99 -9.21 9.07
N ALA A 86 -1.18 -8.46 9.82
CA ALA A 86 0.27 -8.62 9.82
C ALA A 86 0.72 -9.98 10.36
N ASP A 87 0.10 -10.47 11.43
CA ASP A 87 0.39 -11.79 11.99
C ASP A 87 0.12 -12.91 10.98
N LEU A 88 -0.87 -12.74 10.09
CA LEU A 88 -1.18 -13.72 9.04
C LEU A 88 -0.22 -13.64 7.86
N LEU A 89 0.21 -12.44 7.48
CA LEU A 89 1.21 -12.24 6.43
C LEU A 89 2.56 -12.85 6.79
N GLU A 90 2.91 -12.86 8.08
CA GLU A 90 4.15 -13.48 8.57
C GLU A 90 4.14 -15.01 8.61
N ARG A 91 2.98 -15.67 8.44
CA ARG A 91 2.89 -17.15 8.51
C ARG A 91 3.49 -17.88 7.31
N GLY A 92 3.82 -17.18 6.22
CA GLY A 92 4.62 -17.73 5.13
C GLY A 92 4.22 -17.29 3.72
N GLY A 93 5.15 -17.46 2.78
CA GLY A 93 5.01 -16.99 1.39
C GLY A 93 3.85 -17.63 0.61
N ARG A 94 3.50 -18.90 0.89
CA ARG A 94 2.37 -19.57 0.23
C ARG A 94 1.02 -18.91 0.57
N LEU A 95 0.85 -18.44 1.81
CA LEU A 95 -0.33 -17.68 2.20
C LEU A 95 -0.35 -16.31 1.52
N MET A 96 0.82 -15.66 1.39
CA MET A 96 0.95 -14.39 0.70
C MET A 96 0.55 -14.49 -0.79
N LEU A 97 0.98 -15.56 -1.48
CA LEU A 97 0.55 -15.88 -2.85
C LEU A 97 -0.97 -16.10 -2.94
N ARG A 98 -1.57 -16.76 -1.95
CA ARG A 98 -3.02 -16.94 -1.89
C ARG A 98 -3.75 -15.60 -1.72
N PHE A 99 -3.26 -14.71 -0.86
CA PHE A 99 -3.84 -13.36 -0.71
C PHE A 99 -3.69 -12.54 -1.98
N LEU A 100 -2.54 -12.61 -2.65
CA LEU A 100 -2.33 -11.98 -3.96
C LEU A 100 -3.37 -12.47 -4.97
N ALA A 101 -3.57 -13.79 -5.08
CA ALA A 101 -4.53 -14.38 -6.01
C ALA A 101 -5.99 -13.95 -5.71
N ILE A 102 -6.37 -13.94 -4.42
CA ILE A 102 -7.70 -13.47 -4.00
C ILE A 102 -7.90 -11.99 -4.36
N GLY A 103 -6.92 -11.14 -4.04
CA GLY A 103 -7.01 -9.71 -4.35
C GLY A 103 -7.06 -9.43 -5.85
N LEU A 104 -6.30 -10.19 -6.65
CA LEU A 104 -6.34 -10.08 -8.10
C LEU A 104 -7.69 -10.50 -8.66
N LEU A 105 -8.26 -11.63 -8.19
CA LEU A 105 -9.59 -12.08 -8.57
C LEU A 105 -10.66 -11.03 -8.28
N VAL A 106 -10.58 -10.40 -7.10
CA VAL A 106 -11.51 -9.33 -6.69
C VAL A 106 -11.34 -8.08 -7.55
N ALA A 107 -10.10 -7.70 -7.88
CA ALA A 107 -9.84 -6.58 -8.78
C ALA A 107 -10.42 -6.82 -10.18
N VAL A 108 -10.24 -8.03 -10.73
CA VAL A 108 -10.83 -8.42 -12.03
C VAL A 108 -12.36 -8.38 -11.97
N LEU A 109 -12.97 -8.92 -10.91
CA LEU A 109 -14.42 -8.91 -10.74
C LEU A 109 -14.96 -7.47 -10.64
N LEU A 110 -14.31 -6.61 -9.85
CA LEU A 110 -14.70 -5.21 -9.72
C LEU A 110 -14.53 -4.43 -11.03
N ALA A 111 -13.48 -4.71 -11.80
CA ALA A 111 -13.30 -4.12 -13.11
C ALA A 111 -14.44 -4.53 -14.07
N ALA A 112 -14.79 -5.82 -14.10
CA ALA A 112 -15.89 -6.32 -14.93
C ALA A 112 -17.24 -5.70 -14.53
N VAL A 113 -17.54 -5.63 -13.22
CA VAL A 113 -18.76 -4.98 -12.69
C VAL A 113 -18.75 -3.48 -12.98
N GLY A 114 -17.61 -2.82 -12.84
CA GLY A 114 -17.44 -1.40 -13.13
C GLY A 114 -17.72 -1.07 -14.59
N VAL A 115 -17.20 -1.89 -15.52
CA VAL A 115 -17.47 -1.76 -16.96
C VAL A 115 -18.95 -2.01 -17.26
N ALA A 116 -19.54 -3.09 -16.71
CA ALA A 116 -20.95 -3.39 -16.92
C ALA A 116 -21.88 -2.27 -16.37
N ALA A 117 -21.54 -1.71 -15.21
CA ALA A 117 -22.30 -0.61 -14.61
C ALA A 117 -22.11 0.72 -15.36
N ALA A 118 -20.92 1.00 -15.90
CA ALA A 118 -20.67 2.19 -16.71
C ALA A 118 -21.50 2.20 -18.01
N LEU A 119 -21.86 1.03 -18.53
CA LEU A 119 -22.72 0.90 -19.72
C LEU A 119 -24.21 1.05 -19.41
N SER A 120 -24.61 1.06 -18.13
CA SER A 120 -26.01 1.18 -17.72
C SER A 120 -26.29 2.58 -17.15
N MET A 121 -27.19 3.33 -17.80
CA MET A 121 -27.56 4.68 -17.36
C MET A 121 -28.09 4.75 -15.92
N HIS A 122 -28.69 3.68 -15.41
CA HIS A 122 -29.31 3.67 -14.08
C HIS A 122 -28.34 3.31 -12.95
N THR A 123 -27.19 2.70 -13.25
CA THR A 123 -26.19 2.31 -12.24
C THR A 123 -24.93 3.16 -12.28
N PHE A 124 -24.97 4.31 -12.96
CA PHE A 124 -23.84 5.25 -13.06
C PHE A 124 -23.13 5.63 -11.73
N PRO A 125 -23.80 5.79 -10.56
CA PRO A 125 -23.07 6.08 -9.32
C PRO A 125 -22.36 4.86 -8.71
N LEU A 126 -22.70 3.64 -9.16
CA LEU A 126 -22.20 2.39 -8.58
C LEU A 126 -20.68 2.20 -8.76
N PRO A 127 -20.06 2.45 -9.94
CA PRO A 127 -18.61 2.36 -10.10
C PRO A 127 -17.83 3.23 -9.11
N PHE A 128 -18.29 4.46 -8.83
CA PHE A 128 -17.63 5.35 -7.88
C PHE A 128 -17.68 4.80 -6.46
N LEU A 129 -18.84 4.26 -6.05
CA LEU A 129 -18.98 3.61 -4.75
C LEU A 129 -18.09 2.37 -4.63
N LEU A 130 -18.05 1.54 -5.67
CA LEU A 130 -17.20 0.34 -5.71
C LEU A 130 -15.72 0.69 -5.62
N VAL A 131 -15.26 1.71 -6.36
CA VAL A 131 -13.88 2.20 -6.29
C VAL A 131 -13.57 2.75 -4.90
N GLY A 132 -14.48 3.51 -4.29
CA GLY A 132 -14.31 4.03 -2.93
C GLY A 132 -14.20 2.93 -1.88
N VAL A 133 -15.08 1.94 -1.92
CA VAL A 133 -15.04 0.78 -1.01
C VAL A 133 -13.77 -0.04 -1.24
N PHE A 134 -13.41 -0.32 -2.49
CA PHE A 134 -12.18 -1.02 -2.83
C PHE A 134 -10.94 -0.28 -2.33
N PHE A 135 -10.91 1.05 -2.51
CA PHE A 135 -9.82 1.90 -2.02
C PHE A 135 -9.66 1.80 -0.51
N LEU A 136 -10.76 1.88 0.26
CA LEU A 136 -10.71 1.75 1.72
C LEU A 136 -10.24 0.36 2.18
N ILE A 137 -10.72 -0.70 1.52
CA ILE A 137 -10.29 -2.08 1.78
C ILE A 137 -8.79 -2.22 1.51
N ALA A 138 -8.35 -1.79 0.34
CA ALA A 138 -6.96 -1.89 -0.05
C ALA A 138 -6.05 -1.05 0.83
N LEU A 139 -6.49 0.15 1.25
CA LEU A 139 -5.76 1.01 2.19
C LEU A 139 -5.55 0.31 3.54
N GLY A 140 -6.60 -0.29 4.11
CA GLY A 140 -6.51 -1.05 5.36
C GLY A 140 -5.57 -2.25 5.25
N GLY A 141 -5.67 -2.99 4.15
CA GLY A 141 -4.80 -4.14 3.88
C GLY A 141 -3.35 -3.76 3.61
N ALA A 142 -3.11 -2.69 2.85
CA ALA A 142 -1.79 -2.15 2.60
C ALA A 142 -1.13 -1.66 3.90
N ALA A 143 -1.89 -1.07 4.82
CA ALA A 143 -1.38 -0.71 6.14
C ALA A 143 -0.93 -1.96 6.95
N GLY A 144 -1.72 -3.04 6.91
CA GLY A 144 -1.35 -4.34 7.48
C GLY A 144 -0.08 -4.93 6.87
N LEU A 145 0.04 -4.90 5.54
CA LEU A 145 1.23 -5.37 4.82
C LEU A 145 2.46 -4.54 5.16
N THR A 146 2.33 -3.22 5.19
CA THR A 146 3.40 -2.29 5.54
C THR A 146 3.90 -2.57 6.95
N TYR A 147 2.98 -2.71 7.92
CA TYR A 147 3.31 -3.05 9.29
C TYR A 147 4.02 -4.42 9.39
N ALA A 148 3.52 -5.44 8.70
CA ALA A 148 4.12 -6.78 8.67
C ALA A 148 5.56 -6.76 8.12
N LEU A 149 5.79 -6.04 7.01
CA LEU A 149 7.09 -5.95 6.36
C LEU A 149 8.13 -5.32 7.27
N GLY A 150 7.80 -4.20 7.90
CA GLY A 150 8.73 -3.54 8.82
C GLY A 150 8.97 -4.34 10.09
N ARG A 151 7.93 -4.98 10.64
CA ARG A 151 8.08 -5.87 11.82
C ARG A 151 8.95 -7.08 11.50
N ALA A 152 8.76 -7.72 10.35
CA ALA A 152 9.61 -8.82 9.89
C ALA A 152 11.07 -8.37 9.74
N THR A 153 11.30 -7.17 9.20
CA THR A 153 12.63 -6.59 9.04
C THR A 153 13.31 -6.32 10.38
N LEU A 154 12.62 -5.71 11.35
CA LEU A 154 13.15 -5.49 12.70
C LEU A 154 13.47 -6.81 13.40
N ARG A 155 12.59 -7.82 13.27
CA ARG A 155 12.81 -9.17 13.81
C ARG A 155 14.06 -9.82 13.23
N TRP A 156 14.30 -9.70 11.93
CA TRP A 156 15.52 -10.21 11.29
C TRP A 156 16.78 -9.49 11.79
N GLY A 157 16.67 -8.19 12.08
CA GLY A 157 17.72 -7.42 12.77
C GLY A 157 17.90 -7.77 14.26
N GLY A 158 17.00 -8.58 14.83
CA GLY A 158 16.83 -8.81 16.27
C GLY A 158 16.60 -7.53 17.08
N LEU A 159 16.11 -6.48 16.43
CA LEU A 159 15.54 -5.34 17.11
C LEU A 159 14.16 -5.77 17.59
N THR A 160 13.96 -5.75 18.90
CA THR A 160 12.65 -6.05 19.49
C THR A 160 11.64 -5.01 18.98
N ASP A 161 10.42 -5.43 18.67
CA ASP A 161 9.35 -4.56 18.17
C ASP A 161 8.86 -3.61 19.27
N ARG A 162 9.69 -2.61 19.60
CA ARG A 162 9.47 -1.68 20.72
C ARG A 162 8.42 -0.62 20.40
N SER A 163 8.21 -0.32 19.12
CA SER A 163 7.30 0.73 18.69
C SER A 163 6.57 0.33 17.41
N PRO A 164 5.22 0.25 17.44
CA PRO A 164 4.43 -0.03 16.24
C PRO A 164 4.66 0.99 15.13
N LEU A 165 4.96 2.24 15.50
CA LEU A 165 5.25 3.33 14.57
C LEU A 165 6.59 3.12 13.86
N LEU A 166 7.59 2.60 14.56
CA LEU A 166 8.89 2.28 13.96
C LEU A 166 8.75 1.12 12.96
N SER A 167 8.02 0.06 13.33
CA SER A 167 7.70 -1.04 12.42
C SER A 167 6.95 -0.53 11.19
N TYR A 168 5.91 0.29 11.37
CA TYR A 168 5.19 0.86 10.24
C TYR A 168 6.07 1.75 9.36
N GLY A 169 6.84 2.66 9.97
CA GLY A 169 7.71 3.59 9.26
C GLY A 169 8.81 2.90 8.45
N LEU A 170 9.41 1.84 9.00
CA LEU A 170 10.39 1.04 8.27
C LEU A 170 9.74 0.31 7.09
N GLY A 171 8.58 -0.32 7.30
CA GLY A 171 7.85 -0.97 6.21
C GLY A 171 7.43 0.01 5.12
N ALA A 172 7.00 1.22 5.50
CA ALA A 172 6.59 2.28 4.59
C ALA A 172 7.78 2.76 3.77
N LEU A 173 8.94 2.98 4.39
CA LEU A 173 10.18 3.34 3.72
C LEU A 173 10.57 2.29 2.68
N LEU A 174 10.49 0.99 3.03
CA LEU A 174 10.84 -0.10 2.13
C LEU A 174 9.89 -0.21 0.94
N LEU A 175 8.58 -0.19 1.19
CA LEU A 175 7.59 -0.23 0.11
C LEU A 175 7.66 1.01 -0.77
N TYR A 176 7.92 2.19 -0.19
CA TYR A 176 8.08 3.42 -0.93
C TYR A 176 9.34 3.39 -1.80
N ALA A 177 10.48 2.94 -1.27
CA ALA A 177 11.69 2.78 -2.07
C ALA A 177 11.46 1.82 -3.24
N LEU A 178 10.89 0.64 -2.97
CA LEU A 178 10.55 -0.34 -4.01
C LEU A 178 9.56 0.22 -5.05
N SER A 179 8.64 1.09 -4.64
CA SER A 179 7.68 1.71 -5.56
C SER A 179 8.28 2.79 -6.46
N GLN A 180 9.46 3.34 -6.11
CA GLN A 180 10.18 4.27 -6.97
C GLN A 180 10.89 3.57 -8.14
N VAL A 181 11.24 2.28 -8.01
CA VAL A 181 11.98 1.56 -9.07
C VAL A 181 11.17 1.55 -10.37
N PRO A 182 11.73 1.96 -11.52
CA PRO A 182 11.00 1.94 -12.79
C PRO A 182 10.61 0.52 -13.19
N PHE A 183 9.43 0.39 -13.81
CA PHE A 183 8.75 -0.88 -14.16
C PHE A 183 8.35 -1.77 -12.97
N LEU A 184 9.22 -1.91 -11.98
CA LEU A 184 8.96 -2.68 -10.77
C LEU A 184 7.96 -1.97 -9.85
N GLY A 185 7.97 -0.65 -9.80
CA GLY A 185 7.13 0.15 -8.91
C GLY A 185 5.64 -0.10 -9.09
N PRO A 186 5.08 0.02 -10.31
CA PRO A 186 3.70 -0.35 -10.59
C PRO A 186 3.36 -1.81 -10.24
N LEU A 187 4.28 -2.74 -10.47
CA LEU A 187 4.09 -4.15 -10.11
C LEU A 187 4.07 -4.36 -8.59
N VAL A 188 4.96 -3.69 -7.85
CA VAL A 188 5.00 -3.72 -6.39
C VAL A 188 3.75 -3.10 -5.81
N LEU A 189 3.27 -1.98 -6.36
CA LEU A 189 2.01 -1.37 -5.96
C LEU A 189 0.85 -2.31 -6.26
N LEU A 190 0.71 -2.82 -7.48
CA LEU A 190 -0.33 -3.78 -7.83
C LEU A 190 -0.33 -4.98 -6.87
N ALA A 191 0.84 -5.57 -6.62
CA ALA A 191 1.00 -6.68 -5.69
C ALA A 191 0.62 -6.29 -4.25
N ALA A 192 1.07 -5.14 -3.75
CA ALA A 192 0.77 -4.68 -2.40
C ALA A 192 -0.73 -4.41 -2.20
N TRP A 193 -1.38 -3.78 -3.18
CA TRP A 193 -2.82 -3.51 -3.16
C TRP A 193 -3.63 -4.81 -3.24
N SER A 194 -3.26 -5.72 -4.14
CA SER A 194 -3.91 -7.04 -4.23
C SER A 194 -3.70 -7.87 -2.97
N ILE A 195 -2.49 -7.95 -2.41
CA ILE A 195 -2.24 -8.65 -1.14
C ILE A 195 -3.06 -7.99 -0.02
N GLY A 196 -3.11 -6.66 0.04
CA GLY A 196 -3.90 -5.92 1.02
C GLY A 196 -5.39 -6.28 0.95
N VAL A 197 -5.99 -6.21 -0.23
CA VAL A 197 -7.39 -6.60 -0.43
C VAL A 197 -7.62 -8.06 -0.06
N GLY A 198 -6.76 -8.96 -0.53
CA GLY A 198 -6.85 -10.39 -0.25
C GLY A 198 -6.77 -10.70 1.24
N VAL A 199 -5.88 -10.03 1.98
CA VAL A 199 -5.75 -10.23 3.43
C VAL A 199 -6.97 -9.68 4.17
N VAL A 200 -7.52 -8.54 3.75
CA VAL A 200 -8.72 -7.96 4.38
C VAL A 200 -9.92 -8.90 4.21
N ILE A 201 -10.10 -9.45 3.01
CA ILE A 201 -11.19 -10.40 2.73
C ILE A 201 -10.98 -11.71 3.48
N ALA A 202 -9.76 -12.26 3.45
CA ALA A 202 -9.44 -13.51 4.14
C ALA A 202 -9.59 -13.38 5.67
N THR A 203 -9.33 -12.20 6.23
CA THR A 203 -9.46 -11.92 7.67
C THR A 203 -10.81 -11.36 8.08
N ARG A 204 -11.72 -11.11 7.12
CA ARG A 204 -13.00 -10.45 7.35
C ARG A 204 -12.80 -9.14 8.11
N PHE A 205 -12.02 -8.24 7.52
CA PHE A 205 -11.64 -6.96 8.11
C PHE A 205 -10.95 -7.09 9.48
N GLY A 206 -10.17 -8.16 9.65
CA GLY A 206 -9.47 -8.43 10.90
C GLY A 206 -10.37 -8.91 12.04
N SER A 207 -11.61 -9.33 11.80
CA SER A 207 -12.51 -9.85 12.85
C SER A 207 -12.03 -11.19 13.45
N GLY A 208 -11.25 -11.97 12.70
CA GLY A 208 -10.67 -13.24 13.16
C GLY A 208 -11.69 -14.37 13.35
N LYS A 209 -12.95 -14.19 12.94
CA LYS A 209 -13.99 -15.22 12.99
C LYS A 209 -13.93 -16.12 11.75
N PRO A 210 -14.10 -17.45 11.86
CA PRO A 210 -14.14 -18.36 10.71
C PRO A 210 -15.33 -18.05 9.80
N TRP A 211 -15.25 -18.47 8.52
CA TRP A 211 -16.39 -18.36 7.62
C TRP A 211 -17.56 -19.22 8.10
N THR A 212 -18.67 -18.57 8.45
CA THR A 212 -19.92 -19.23 8.86
C THR A 212 -21.08 -18.61 8.09
N LEU A 213 -21.97 -19.47 7.62
CA LEU A 213 -23.25 -19.12 7.00
C LEU A 213 -24.38 -19.08 8.04
N ALA A 214 -24.08 -19.30 9.33
CA ALA A 214 -25.09 -19.32 10.39
C ALA A 214 -26.07 -18.12 10.36
N PRO A 215 -25.62 -16.87 10.10
CA PRO A 215 -26.55 -15.73 10.02
C PRO A 215 -27.57 -15.81 8.87
N LEU A 216 -27.28 -16.58 7.81
CA LEU A 216 -28.19 -16.75 6.66
C LEU A 216 -29.17 -17.92 6.87
N VAL A 217 -28.93 -18.77 7.88
CA VAL A 217 -29.77 -19.95 8.17
C VAL A 217 -30.93 -19.60 9.10
N GLU A 218 -30.76 -18.59 9.97
CA GLU A 218 -31.81 -18.17 10.93
C GLU A 218 -33.05 -17.56 10.24
N GLU A 219 -32.92 -17.00 9.03
CA GLU A 219 -34.02 -16.35 8.30
C GLU A 219 -34.96 -17.31 7.55
N VAL A 220 -34.63 -18.61 7.42
CA VAL A 220 -35.45 -19.60 6.68
C VAL A 220 -36.48 -20.29 7.60
N SER A 221 -36.40 -20.07 8.91
CA SER A 221 -37.22 -20.74 9.92
C SER A 221 -38.25 -19.85 10.63
N ALA A 222 -38.54 -18.66 10.08
CA ALA A 222 -39.61 -17.78 10.53
C ALA A 222 -40.66 -17.60 9.42
#